data_AF-A0A2W4LRF3-F1
#
_entry.id   AF-A0A2W4LRF3-F1
#
_cell.length_a   1.000
_cell.length_b   1.000
_cell.length_c   1.000
_cell.angle_alpha   90.00
_cell.angle_beta   90.00
_cell.angle_gamma   90.00
#
_symmetry.space_group_name_H-M   'P 1'
#
loop_
_entity.id
_entity.type
_entity.pdbx_description
1 polymer ?
#
loop_
_entity_poly.entity_id
_entity_poly.type
_entity_poly.pdbx_seq_one_letter_code
_entity_poly.pdbx_strand_id
1 'polypeptide(L)'
;TPTLPIFADPGPYEAYMAAFGGFGPGGEGLYVEAQGTLYARDDPRRAGRLAETLAHEYAHYLAGRHIFPGGWHDPGYHAEPKGWADEGLASLIAARATGQDAAPDALCERSGRSLAALIGRRAGYDRFGIFTYDEAHALARYLLIERPEAGRRIYAAYRAGTYRQHELPQLAGLESLDALADGWQRATERWCESRGRGARRS
;
A
#
# COMPACT_ATOMS: atom_id res chain seq x y z
N THR A 1 15.16 12.33 -8.48
CA THR A 1 14.14 13.14 -7.80
C THR A 1 12.95 13.23 -8.72
N PRO A 2 11.72 12.94 -8.25
CA PRO A 2 10.53 13.01 -9.10
C PRO A 2 10.10 14.46 -9.37
N THR A 3 9.37 14.66 -10.47
CA THR A 3 8.63 15.92 -10.74
C THR A 3 7.34 15.92 -9.93
N LEU A 4 6.92 17.07 -9.41
CA LEU A 4 5.75 17.17 -8.53
C LEU A 4 4.74 18.25 -8.98
N PRO A 5 3.79 17.93 -9.87
CA PRO A 5 2.66 18.80 -10.17
C PRO A 5 1.57 18.67 -9.09
N ILE A 6 1.20 19.80 -8.48
CA ILE A 6 0.11 19.88 -7.50
C ILE A 6 -1.02 20.71 -8.11
N PHE A 7 -2.19 20.09 -8.24
CA PHE A 7 -3.40 20.73 -8.74
C PHE A 7 -4.15 21.38 -7.57
N ALA A 8 -4.61 22.61 -7.76
CA ALA A 8 -5.38 23.34 -6.74
C ALA A 8 -6.81 22.80 -6.57
N ASP A 9 -7.35 22.14 -7.60
CA ASP A 9 -8.74 21.70 -7.65
C ASP A 9 -8.85 20.23 -8.11
N PRO A 10 -9.83 19.46 -7.56
CA PRO A 10 -10.05 18.07 -7.96
C PRO A 10 -10.44 17.90 -9.43
N GLY A 11 -11.28 18.79 -9.97
CA GLY A 11 -11.78 18.65 -11.36
C GLY A 11 -10.67 18.65 -12.42
N PRO A 12 -9.77 19.66 -12.44
CA PRO A 12 -8.61 19.67 -13.34
C PRO A 12 -7.67 18.47 -13.16
N TYR A 13 -7.46 18.02 -11.92
CA TYR A 13 -6.68 16.80 -11.64
C TYR A 13 -7.34 15.57 -12.29
N GLU A 14 -8.61 15.32 -11.99
CA GLU A 14 -9.36 14.16 -12.51
C GLU A 14 -9.38 14.16 -14.05
N ALA A 15 -9.60 15.31 -14.67
CA ALA A 15 -9.57 15.45 -16.13
C ALA A 15 -8.19 15.14 -16.72
N TYR A 16 -7.12 15.63 -16.09
CA TYR A 16 -5.74 15.35 -16.52
C TYR A 16 -5.40 13.87 -16.37
N MET A 17 -5.73 13.27 -15.22
CA MET A 17 -5.44 11.86 -14.95
C MET A 17 -6.24 10.93 -15.84
N ALA A 18 -7.50 11.26 -16.16
CA ALA A 18 -8.30 10.50 -17.11
C ALA A 18 -7.72 10.52 -18.52
N ALA A 19 -7.11 11.65 -18.93
CA ALA A 19 -6.51 11.80 -20.25
C ALA A 19 -5.09 11.20 -20.37
N PHE A 20 -4.28 11.30 -19.32
CA PHE A 20 -2.83 11.04 -19.38
C PHE A 20 -2.28 10.12 -18.29
N GLY A 21 -3.05 9.85 -17.24
CA GLY A 21 -2.61 9.12 -16.04
C GLY A 21 -2.69 7.60 -16.14
N GLY A 22 -3.50 7.07 -17.07
CA GLY A 22 -3.71 5.62 -17.20
C GLY A 22 -4.76 5.07 -16.23
N PHE A 23 -4.49 3.90 -15.64
CA PHE A 23 -5.42 3.24 -14.71
C PHE A 23 -5.45 3.97 -13.35
N GLY A 24 -6.64 4.18 -12.80
CA GLY A 24 -6.84 4.72 -11.45
C GLY A 24 -6.97 6.26 -11.29
N PRO A 25 -7.63 7.00 -12.19
CA PRO A 25 -7.72 8.48 -12.08
C PRO A 25 -8.58 8.98 -10.90
N GLY A 26 -9.29 8.09 -10.20
CA GLY A 26 -10.18 8.45 -9.08
C GLY A 26 -9.47 8.68 -7.75
N GLY A 27 -8.13 8.62 -7.74
CA GLY A 27 -7.29 8.87 -6.57
C GLY A 27 -7.07 10.34 -6.29
N GLU A 28 -6.09 10.61 -5.43
CA GLU A 28 -5.79 11.94 -4.89
C GLU A 28 -4.33 12.30 -5.09
N GLY A 29 -3.53 11.25 -5.28
CA GLY A 29 -2.28 11.30 -6.00
C GLY A 29 -2.17 10.09 -6.94
N LEU A 30 -1.18 10.16 -7.82
CA LEU A 30 -0.69 9.04 -8.62
C LEU A 30 0.77 9.28 -8.97
N TYR A 31 1.63 8.32 -8.68
CA TYR A 31 2.98 8.25 -9.22
C TYR A 31 3.00 7.48 -10.56
N VAL A 32 3.52 8.14 -11.60
CA VAL A 32 3.70 7.55 -12.93
C VAL A 32 5.18 7.28 -13.18
N GLU A 33 5.58 6.02 -13.05
CA GLU A 33 6.98 5.58 -13.10
C GLU A 33 7.69 5.93 -14.42
N ALA A 34 7.04 5.69 -15.56
CA ALA A 34 7.57 6.02 -16.88
C ALA A 34 7.85 7.52 -17.09
N GLN A 35 7.21 8.39 -16.30
CA GLN A 35 7.38 9.84 -16.35
C GLN A 35 8.24 10.37 -15.20
N GLY A 36 8.57 9.53 -14.20
CA GLY A 36 9.19 9.95 -12.96
C GLY A 36 8.42 11.09 -12.27
N THR A 37 7.09 11.08 -12.36
CA THR A 37 6.25 12.22 -11.96
C THR A 37 5.19 11.79 -10.95
N LEU A 38 5.05 12.57 -9.89
CA LEU A 38 4.06 12.42 -8.83
C LEU A 38 3.00 13.50 -9.02
N TYR A 39 1.79 13.11 -9.44
CA TYR A 39 0.67 14.02 -9.55
C TYR A 39 -0.14 13.99 -8.26
N ALA A 40 -0.50 15.15 -7.71
CA ALA A 40 -1.38 15.23 -6.54
C ALA A 40 -2.36 16.39 -6.65
N ARG A 41 -3.48 16.30 -5.95
CA ARG A 41 -4.40 17.43 -5.77
C ARG A 41 -4.42 17.89 -4.31
N ASP A 42 -4.45 19.20 -4.12
CA ASP A 42 -4.79 19.77 -2.82
C ASP A 42 -6.32 19.75 -2.64
N ASP A 43 -6.77 19.57 -1.40
CA ASP A 43 -8.15 19.83 -1.02
C ASP A 43 -8.11 20.66 0.26
N PRO A 44 -8.26 22.00 0.17
CA PRO A 44 -8.07 22.89 1.31
C PRO A 44 -9.07 22.64 2.44
N ARG A 45 -10.15 21.87 2.19
CA ARG A 45 -11.13 21.46 3.21
C ARG A 45 -10.64 20.26 4.04
N ARG A 46 -9.56 19.59 3.63
CA ARG A 46 -8.98 18.41 4.27
C ARG A 46 -7.52 18.70 4.65
N ALA A 47 -7.33 19.53 5.67
CA ALA A 47 -6.00 19.91 6.16
C ALA A 47 -5.14 18.67 6.49
N GLY A 48 -3.84 18.73 6.15
CA GLY A 48 -2.86 17.65 6.39
C GLY A 48 -2.89 16.51 5.36
N ARG A 49 -3.94 16.44 4.55
CA ARG A 49 -4.18 15.32 3.66
C ARG A 49 -3.29 15.32 2.42
N LEU A 50 -2.96 16.51 1.90
CA LEU A 50 -1.96 16.63 0.82
C LEU A 50 -0.61 16.04 1.26
N ALA A 51 -0.16 16.30 2.50
CA ALA A 51 1.12 15.77 2.97
C ALA A 51 1.12 14.23 3.03
N GLU A 52 0.01 13.63 3.47
CA GLU A 52 -0.18 12.17 3.47
C GLU A 52 -0.13 11.60 2.05
N THR A 53 -0.89 12.19 1.11
CA THR A 53 -0.88 11.79 -0.31
C THR A 53 0.51 11.90 -0.91
N LEU A 54 1.22 13.01 -0.68
CA LEU A 54 2.58 13.20 -1.20
C LEU A 54 3.54 12.16 -0.63
N ALA A 55 3.45 11.85 0.66
CA ALA A 55 4.29 10.83 1.28
C ALA A 55 3.99 9.42 0.74
N HIS A 56 2.72 9.10 0.48
CA HIS A 56 2.28 7.84 -0.11
C HIS A 56 2.84 7.67 -1.53
N GLU A 57 2.60 8.65 -2.40
CA GLU A 57 3.07 8.54 -3.78
C GLU A 57 4.61 8.63 -3.90
N TYR A 58 5.26 9.37 -3.00
CA TYR A 58 6.72 9.36 -2.92
C TYR A 58 7.27 7.99 -2.50
N ALA A 59 6.54 7.23 -1.68
CA ALA A 59 6.91 5.86 -1.36
C ALA A 59 6.81 4.93 -2.58
N HIS A 60 5.82 5.11 -3.47
CA HIS A 60 5.79 4.40 -4.76
C HIS A 60 7.01 4.74 -5.64
N TYR A 61 7.44 6.00 -5.69
CA TYR A 61 8.70 6.37 -6.36
C TYR A 61 9.90 5.59 -5.81
N LEU A 62 10.04 5.51 -4.48
CA LEU A 62 11.12 4.75 -3.85
C LEU A 62 11.00 3.24 -4.15
N ALA A 63 9.79 2.69 -4.06
CA ALA A 63 9.55 1.27 -4.27
C ALA A 63 9.80 0.86 -5.72
N GLY A 64 9.31 1.61 -6.70
CA GLY A 64 9.62 1.37 -8.12
C GLY A 64 11.12 1.45 -8.41
N ARG A 65 11.84 2.38 -7.78
CA ARG A 65 13.27 2.56 -8.01
C ARG A 65 14.15 1.50 -7.33
N HIS A 66 13.71 0.92 -6.22
CA HIS A 66 14.58 0.13 -5.34
C HIS A 66 14.08 -1.28 -4.99
N ILE A 67 12.80 -1.59 -5.24
CA ILE A 67 12.14 -2.82 -4.79
C ILE A 67 11.50 -3.57 -5.95
N PHE A 68 10.81 -2.90 -6.86
CA PHE A 68 10.07 -3.55 -7.93
C PHE A 68 10.79 -3.35 -9.27
N PRO A 69 11.58 -4.32 -9.76
CA PRO A 69 12.30 -4.18 -11.02
C PRO A 69 11.33 -4.18 -12.22
N GLY A 70 11.72 -3.44 -13.26
CA GLY A 70 10.96 -3.30 -14.50
C GLY A 70 9.91 -2.20 -14.45
N GLY A 71 9.42 -1.82 -15.62
CA GLY A 71 8.34 -0.87 -15.80
C GLY A 71 7.00 -1.55 -16.04
N TRP A 72 5.91 -0.78 -15.91
CA TRP A 72 4.54 -1.27 -16.08
C TRP A 72 4.31 -2.08 -17.37
N HIS A 73 4.92 -1.64 -18.48
CA HIS A 73 4.74 -2.27 -19.79
C HIS A 73 5.73 -3.41 -20.07
N ASP A 74 6.62 -3.73 -19.13
CA ASP A 74 7.62 -4.78 -19.35
C ASP A 74 6.98 -6.17 -19.30
N PRO A 75 7.39 -7.09 -20.20
CA PRO A 75 6.96 -8.48 -20.15
C PRO A 75 7.21 -9.10 -18.77
N GLY A 76 6.17 -9.68 -18.17
CA GLY A 76 6.26 -10.34 -16.87
C GLY A 76 6.17 -9.41 -15.66
N TYR A 77 6.11 -8.08 -15.83
CA TYR A 77 5.94 -7.14 -14.71
C TYR A 77 4.72 -7.50 -13.84
N HIS A 78 3.63 -7.95 -14.46
CA HIS A 78 2.38 -8.33 -13.79
C HIS A 78 2.24 -9.83 -13.46
N ALA A 79 3.31 -10.63 -13.59
CA ALA A 79 3.23 -12.07 -13.37
C ALA A 79 2.78 -12.42 -11.93
N GLU A 80 3.37 -11.74 -10.95
CA GLU A 80 3.05 -11.93 -9.53
C GLU A 80 2.26 -10.73 -8.98
N PRO A 81 1.30 -10.94 -8.05
CA PRO A 81 0.65 -9.82 -7.40
C PRO A 81 1.65 -9.12 -6.51
N LYS A 82 1.69 -7.80 -6.63
CA LYS A 82 2.49 -6.94 -5.76
C LYS A 82 1.71 -5.78 -5.15
N GLY A 83 0.44 -5.60 -5.53
CA GLY A 83 -0.39 -4.50 -5.02
C GLY A 83 -0.48 -4.46 -3.50
N TRP A 84 -0.60 -5.62 -2.83
CA TRP A 84 -0.65 -5.66 -1.37
C TRP A 84 0.67 -5.19 -0.72
N ALA A 85 1.81 -5.45 -1.38
CA ALA A 85 3.13 -5.09 -0.89
C ALA A 85 3.45 -3.64 -1.19
N ASP A 86 3.18 -3.18 -2.42
CA ASP A 86 3.42 -1.81 -2.85
C ASP A 86 2.52 -0.81 -2.11
N GLU A 87 1.20 -1.01 -2.16
CA GLU A 87 0.24 -0.11 -1.49
C GLU A 87 0.35 -0.17 0.03
N GLY A 88 0.62 -1.36 0.59
CA GLY A 88 0.82 -1.53 2.01
C GLY A 88 2.08 -0.81 2.49
N LEU A 89 3.19 -0.92 1.75
CA LEU A 89 4.43 -0.20 2.05
C LEU A 89 4.24 1.31 1.95
N ALA A 90 3.60 1.78 0.87
CA ALA A 90 3.36 3.19 0.65
C ALA A 90 2.50 3.81 1.75
N SER A 91 1.40 3.14 2.10
CA SER A 91 0.49 3.56 3.17
C SER A 91 1.21 3.60 4.54
N LEU A 92 2.05 2.60 4.83
CA LEU A 92 2.79 2.55 6.09
C LEU A 92 3.85 3.66 6.17
N ILE A 93 4.59 3.91 5.09
CA ILE A 93 5.58 4.99 5.04
C ILE A 93 4.90 6.35 5.20
N ALA A 94 3.79 6.59 4.50
CA ALA A 94 3.01 7.82 4.61
C ALA A 94 2.57 8.06 6.05
N ALA A 95 1.95 7.06 6.68
CA ALA A 95 1.49 7.16 8.06
C ALA A 95 2.63 7.47 9.05
N ARG A 96 3.81 6.88 8.83
CA ARG A 96 4.99 7.15 9.66
C ARG A 96 5.60 8.53 9.41
N ALA A 97 5.55 9.02 8.19
CA ALA A 97 6.11 10.32 7.81
C ALA A 97 5.25 11.48 8.32
N THR A 98 3.92 11.33 8.33
CA THR A 98 2.98 12.38 8.75
C THR A 98 2.50 12.21 10.19
N GLY A 99 2.68 11.03 10.78
CA GLY A 99 2.09 10.68 12.07
C GLY A 99 0.58 10.38 12.01
N GLN A 100 0.00 10.28 10.81
CA GLN A 100 -1.41 10.00 10.59
C GLN A 100 -1.63 8.52 10.26
N ASP A 101 -2.10 7.72 11.22
CA ASP A 101 -2.26 6.27 11.08
C ASP A 101 -3.74 5.86 11.24
N ALA A 102 -4.54 6.10 10.19
CA ALA A 102 -5.98 5.88 10.17
C ALA A 102 -6.38 4.43 9.83
N ALA A 103 -5.53 3.69 9.12
CA ALA A 103 -5.85 2.33 8.66
C ALA A 103 -6.25 1.36 9.79
N PRO A 104 -5.62 1.38 10.98
CA PRO A 104 -6.07 0.51 12.07
C PRO A 104 -7.49 0.81 12.54
N ASP A 105 -7.98 2.06 12.51
CA ASP A 105 -9.37 2.36 12.92
C ASP A 105 -10.38 1.76 11.95
N ALA A 106 -10.19 1.98 10.64
CA ALA A 106 -11.05 1.42 9.59
C ALA A 106 -11.11 -0.12 9.64
N LEU A 107 -10.01 -0.76 10.04
CA LEU A 107 -9.92 -2.20 10.21
C LEU A 107 -10.64 -2.72 11.44
N CYS A 108 -10.74 -1.94 12.52
CA CYS A 108 -11.43 -2.39 13.73
C CYS A 108 -12.95 -2.49 13.55
N GLU A 109 -13.49 -1.77 12.57
CA GLU A 109 -14.92 -1.75 12.25
C GLU A 109 -15.33 -2.86 11.26
N ARG A 110 -14.37 -3.60 10.70
CA ARG A 110 -14.58 -4.59 9.63
C ARG A 110 -14.22 -6.02 10.06
N SER A 111 -15.12 -6.97 9.80
CA SER A 111 -14.89 -8.42 9.97
C SER A 111 -14.74 -9.14 8.63
N GLY A 112 -14.29 -10.39 8.64
CA GLY A 112 -14.27 -11.25 7.43
C GLY A 112 -13.11 -11.01 6.46
N ARG A 113 -11.97 -10.49 6.92
CA ARG A 113 -10.76 -10.29 6.09
C ARG A 113 -10.19 -11.63 5.64
N SER A 114 -9.83 -11.74 4.36
CA SER A 114 -9.14 -12.91 3.81
C SER A 114 -7.76 -12.52 3.32
N LEU A 115 -6.72 -13.09 3.93
CA LEU A 115 -5.34 -12.88 3.51
C LEU A 115 -5.14 -13.36 2.07
N ALA A 116 -5.68 -14.53 1.72
CA ALA A 116 -5.61 -15.09 0.37
C ALA A 116 -6.22 -14.14 -0.67
N ALA A 117 -7.38 -13.54 -0.36
CA ALA A 117 -8.01 -12.57 -1.24
C ALA A 117 -7.18 -11.29 -1.40
N LEU A 118 -6.60 -10.78 -0.31
CA LEU A 118 -5.72 -9.60 -0.33
C LEU A 118 -4.48 -9.84 -1.18
N ILE A 119 -3.71 -10.90 -0.90
CA ILE A 119 -2.43 -11.13 -1.59
C ILE A 119 -2.62 -11.53 -3.05
N GLY A 120 -3.78 -12.10 -3.40
CA GLY A 120 -4.13 -12.43 -4.79
C GLY A 120 -4.73 -11.27 -5.57
N ARG A 121 -5.11 -10.16 -4.91
CA ARG A 121 -5.86 -9.08 -5.55
C ARG A 121 -5.04 -8.37 -6.63
N ARG A 122 -5.70 -8.22 -7.78
CA ARG A 122 -5.20 -7.52 -8.99
C ARG A 122 -5.96 -6.22 -9.26
N ALA A 123 -7.27 -6.23 -8.99
CA ALA A 123 -8.17 -5.08 -9.18
C ALA A 123 -7.76 -3.88 -8.32
N GLY A 124 -7.72 -2.69 -8.92
CA GLY A 124 -7.30 -1.44 -8.28
C GLY A 124 -5.79 -1.25 -8.20
N TYR A 125 -5.01 -2.23 -8.64
CA TYR A 125 -3.56 -2.11 -8.83
C TYR A 125 -3.26 -2.32 -10.32
N ASP A 126 -3.09 -3.56 -10.80
CA ASP A 126 -2.76 -3.87 -12.20
C ASP A 126 -3.96 -4.20 -13.10
N ARG A 127 -5.17 -4.13 -12.56
CA ARG A 127 -6.43 -4.21 -13.32
C ARG A 127 -7.40 -3.14 -12.84
N PHE A 128 -8.32 -2.72 -13.69
CA PHE A 128 -9.40 -1.82 -13.28
C PHE A 128 -10.17 -2.39 -12.08
N GLY A 129 -10.48 -1.54 -11.11
CA GLY A 129 -11.28 -1.88 -9.94
C GLY A 129 -10.86 -1.12 -8.69
N ILE A 130 -11.25 -1.64 -7.53
CA ILE A 130 -10.99 -1.04 -6.22
C ILE A 130 -10.04 -1.92 -5.43
N PHE A 131 -8.98 -1.33 -4.89
CA PHE A 131 -8.03 -2.00 -4.02
C PHE A 131 -8.45 -1.95 -2.54
N THR A 132 -7.76 -2.71 -1.69
CA THR A 132 -8.00 -2.81 -0.24
C THR A 132 -6.78 -2.27 0.51
N TYR A 133 -6.68 -0.94 0.55
CA TYR A 133 -5.53 -0.20 1.10
C TYR A 133 -5.36 -0.42 2.60
N ASP A 134 -6.45 -0.40 3.37
CA ASP A 134 -6.40 -0.60 4.82
C ASP A 134 -5.86 -2.00 5.16
N GLU A 135 -6.36 -3.05 4.51
CA GLU A 135 -5.88 -4.41 4.73
C GLU A 135 -4.40 -4.57 4.32
N ALA A 136 -3.99 -3.95 3.21
CA ALA A 136 -2.59 -3.94 2.77
C ALA A 136 -1.68 -3.21 3.77
N HIS A 137 -2.10 -2.05 4.28
CA HIS A 137 -1.40 -1.30 5.33
C HIS A 137 -1.21 -2.18 6.56
N ALA A 138 -2.25 -2.84 7.05
CA ALA A 138 -2.13 -3.69 8.23
C ALA A 138 -1.20 -4.88 8.01
N LEU A 139 -1.23 -5.50 6.83
CA LEU A 139 -0.30 -6.57 6.50
C LEU A 139 1.15 -6.04 6.46
N ALA A 140 1.37 -4.86 5.87
CA ALA A 140 2.68 -4.22 5.86
C ALA A 140 3.15 -3.88 7.27
N ARG A 141 2.29 -3.33 8.13
CA ARG A 141 2.60 -3.09 9.55
C ARG A 141 3.01 -4.38 10.26
N TYR A 142 2.23 -5.45 10.10
CA TYR A 142 2.53 -6.73 10.71
C TYR A 142 3.89 -7.29 10.24
N LEU A 143 4.15 -7.26 8.94
CA LEU A 143 5.38 -7.82 8.35
C LEU A 143 6.62 -6.95 8.57
N LEU A 144 6.49 -5.62 8.57
CA LEU A 144 7.64 -4.71 8.63
C LEU A 144 7.95 -4.23 10.04
N ILE A 145 6.96 -4.17 10.93
CA ILE A 145 7.15 -3.69 12.31
C ILE A 145 7.21 -4.84 13.30
N GLU A 146 6.28 -5.80 13.21
CA GLU A 146 6.22 -6.92 14.17
C GLU A 146 7.05 -8.14 13.74
N ARG A 147 7.32 -8.29 12.43
CA ARG A 147 8.09 -9.41 11.87
C ARG A 147 9.17 -8.95 10.88
N PRO A 148 10.05 -8.01 11.26
CA PRO A 148 10.94 -7.32 10.32
C PRO A 148 11.81 -8.26 9.47
N GLU A 149 12.21 -9.43 9.96
CA GLU A 149 12.94 -10.43 9.17
C GLU A 149 12.09 -11.03 8.04
N ALA A 150 10.79 -11.26 8.29
CA ALA A 150 9.84 -11.70 7.28
C ALA A 150 9.68 -10.64 6.20
N GLY A 151 9.40 -9.39 6.60
CA GLY A 151 9.34 -8.26 5.68
C GLY A 151 10.61 -8.14 4.83
N ARG A 152 11.79 -8.16 5.47
CA ARG A 152 13.08 -8.08 4.77
C ARG A 152 13.24 -9.17 3.70
N ARG A 153 12.90 -10.42 4.01
CA ARG A 153 13.00 -11.52 3.03
C ARG A 153 12.03 -11.34 1.87
N ILE A 154 10.79 -10.93 2.14
CA ILE A 154 9.77 -10.71 1.10
C ILE A 154 10.18 -9.59 0.15
N TYR A 155 10.55 -8.41 0.67
CA TYR A 155 10.96 -7.29 -0.18
C TYR A 155 12.30 -7.54 -0.89
N ALA A 156 13.20 -8.35 -0.30
CA ALA A 156 14.40 -8.82 -1.00
C ALA A 156 14.06 -9.75 -2.17
N ALA A 157 13.05 -10.62 -2.03
CA ALA A 157 12.60 -11.50 -3.12
C ALA A 157 11.97 -10.70 -4.26
N TYR A 158 11.17 -9.66 -3.97
CA TYR A 158 10.67 -8.74 -5.00
C TYR A 158 11.82 -8.04 -5.73
N ARG A 159 12.78 -7.47 -4.97
CA ARG A 159 13.95 -6.78 -5.52
C ARG A 159 14.82 -7.68 -6.41
N ALA A 160 14.91 -8.96 -6.07
CA ALA A 160 15.65 -9.94 -6.85
C ALA A 160 14.86 -10.52 -8.03
N GLY A 161 13.57 -10.18 -8.20
CA GLY A 161 12.69 -10.78 -9.21
C GLY A 161 12.34 -12.25 -8.93
N THR A 162 12.63 -12.74 -7.71
CA THR A 162 12.42 -14.13 -7.30
C THR A 162 11.16 -14.35 -6.49
N TYR A 163 10.42 -13.30 -6.12
CA TYR A 163 9.16 -13.45 -5.39
C TYR A 163 8.19 -14.35 -6.16
N ARG A 164 7.55 -15.27 -5.44
CA ARG A 164 6.43 -16.07 -5.90
C ARG A 164 5.36 -16.08 -4.82
N GLN A 165 4.11 -15.80 -5.18
CA GLN A 165 3.01 -15.69 -4.21
C GLN A 165 2.85 -16.95 -3.35
N HIS A 166 3.03 -18.13 -3.95
CA HIS A 166 2.89 -19.42 -3.25
C HIS A 166 4.01 -19.68 -2.22
N GLU A 167 5.14 -18.97 -2.32
CA GLU A 167 6.26 -19.06 -1.37
C GLU A 167 6.16 -18.05 -0.22
N LEU A 168 5.11 -17.22 -0.20
CA LEU A 168 4.92 -16.18 0.81
C LEU A 168 5.01 -16.71 2.26
N PRO A 169 4.40 -17.85 2.63
CA PRO A 169 4.55 -18.41 3.98
C PRO A 169 6.01 -18.69 4.34
N GLN A 170 6.76 -19.32 3.44
CA GLN A 170 8.16 -19.67 3.64
C GLN A 170 9.02 -18.42 3.76
N LEU A 171 8.80 -17.41 2.91
CA LEU A 171 9.44 -16.10 3.04
C LEU A 171 9.10 -15.44 4.38
N ALA A 172 7.88 -15.61 4.88
CA ALA A 172 7.47 -15.13 6.20
C ALA A 172 8.04 -15.96 7.38
N GLY A 173 8.72 -17.07 7.11
CA GLY A 173 9.22 -18.00 8.13
C GLY A 173 8.07 -18.75 8.81
N LEU A 174 7.07 -19.16 8.05
CA LEU A 174 5.87 -19.86 8.50
C LEU A 174 5.61 -21.09 7.64
N GLU A 175 4.92 -22.06 8.25
CA GLU A 175 4.63 -23.36 7.62
C GLU A 175 3.51 -23.29 6.58
N SER A 176 2.58 -22.33 6.71
CA SER A 176 1.40 -22.23 5.85
C SER A 176 0.88 -20.80 5.72
N LEU A 177 0.04 -20.58 4.70
CA LEU A 177 -0.68 -19.32 4.53
C LEU A 177 -1.67 -19.07 5.67
N ASP A 178 -2.27 -20.13 6.22
CA ASP A 178 -3.18 -20.04 7.35
C ASP A 178 -2.45 -19.54 8.60
N ALA A 179 -1.24 -20.03 8.88
CA ALA A 179 -0.43 -19.53 9.99
C ALA A 179 -0.09 -18.04 9.85
N LEU A 180 0.09 -17.56 8.61
CA LEU A 180 0.31 -16.14 8.32
C LEU A 180 -0.97 -15.33 8.52
N ALA A 181 -2.10 -15.82 8.02
CA ALA A 181 -3.41 -15.19 8.15
C ALA A 181 -3.81 -15.04 9.62
N ASP A 182 -3.67 -16.11 10.39
CA ASP A 182 -3.90 -16.16 11.83
C ASP A 182 -3.05 -15.15 12.60
N GLY A 183 -1.76 -15.08 12.28
CA GLY A 183 -0.83 -14.13 12.91
C GLY A 183 -1.20 -12.68 12.62
N TRP A 184 -1.54 -12.38 11.37
CA TRP A 184 -1.98 -11.06 10.93
C TRP A 184 -3.31 -10.65 11.56
N GLN A 185 -4.28 -11.58 11.63
CA GLN A 185 -5.57 -11.35 12.27
C GLN A 185 -5.41 -11.06 13.76
N ARG A 186 -4.66 -11.90 14.49
CA ARG A 186 -4.37 -11.65 15.91
C ARG A 186 -3.66 -10.33 16.15
N ALA A 187 -2.75 -9.92 15.27
CA ALA A 187 -2.09 -8.62 15.38
C ALA A 187 -3.10 -7.47 15.24
N THR A 188 -3.98 -7.57 14.26
CA THR A 188 -5.03 -6.57 14.03
C THR A 188 -5.99 -6.47 15.22
N GLU A 189 -6.44 -7.60 15.77
CA GLU A 189 -7.27 -7.65 16.98
C GLU A 189 -6.57 -6.99 18.18
N ARG A 190 -5.28 -7.28 18.42
CA ARG A 190 -4.50 -6.62 19.48
C ARG A 190 -4.44 -5.11 19.32
N TRP A 191 -4.25 -4.61 18.09
CA TRP A 191 -4.23 -3.17 17.83
C TRP A 191 -5.58 -2.53 18.13
N CYS A 192 -6.68 -3.16 17.72
CA CYS A 192 -8.04 -2.69 17.98
C CYS A 192 -8.36 -2.60 19.47
N GLU A 193 -8.02 -3.64 20.23
CA GLU A 193 -8.20 -3.61 21.68
C GLU A 193 -7.39 -2.51 22.35
N SER A 194 -6.17 -2.26 21.86
CA SER A 194 -5.30 -1.22 22.43
C SER A 194 -5.88 0.17 22.23
N ARG A 195 -6.51 0.43 21.07
CA ARG A 195 -7.21 1.70 20.79
C ARG A 195 -8.48 1.85 21.64
N GLY A 196 -9.27 0.79 21.80
CA GLY A 196 -10.44 0.81 22.68
C GLY A 196 -10.11 1.05 24.16
N ARG A 197 -8.93 0.60 24.63
CA ARG A 197 -8.42 0.90 25.99
C ARG A 197 -7.91 2.34 26.13
N GLY A 198 -7.32 2.91 25.07
CA GLY A 198 -6.88 4.31 25.04
C GLY A 198 -8.03 5.31 25.12
N ALA A 199 -9.09 5.09 24.33
CA ALA A 199 -10.26 5.96 24.29
C ALA A 199 -11.11 5.96 25.58
N ARG A 200 -11.01 4.91 26.41
CA ARG A 200 -11.69 4.83 27.72
C ARG A 200 -10.91 5.48 28.87
N ARG A 201 -9.67 5.91 28.63
CA ARG A 201 -8.76 6.50 29.64
C ARG A 201 -8.51 7.99 29.45
N SER A 202 -9.03 8.58 28.38
CA SER A 202 -9.08 10.02 28.08
C SER A 202 -10.45 10.60 28.42
#